data_AF-A0A3C1D5K7-F1
#
_entry.id   AF-A0A3C1D5K7-F1
#
_cell.length_a   1.000
_cell.length_b   1.000
_cell.length_c   1.000
_cell.angle_alpha   90.00
_cell.angle_beta   90.00
_cell.angle_gamma   90.00
#
_symmetry.space_group_name_H-M   'P 1'
#
loop_
_entity.id
_entity.type
_entity.pdbx_description
1 polymer ?
#
loop_
_entity_poly.entity_id
_entity_poly.type
_entity_poly.pdbx_seq_one_letter_code
_entity_poly.pdbx_strand_id
1 'polypeptide(L)'
;SFARIAECEIPDVDLDSLTLAGASVRDVLISGIRATRLIAPNSAWRTVTINGGRLATLELSGAELDGVEFRGMRIDYANLSMSTVTDVRFVDCRFGSLDLPEAALTRVTFEGCHADEVDSRGLRSQHLDLRGLEALSFTSPAGLSGATLTTRQVEQHSTPLAMALGIRVLE
;
A
#
# COMPACT_ATOMS: atom_id res chain seq x y z
N SER A 1 -23.57 -4.77 13.25
CA SER A 1 -23.67 -3.61 12.35
C SER A 1 -22.27 -3.22 11.96
N PHE A 2 -22.00 -3.02 10.68
CA PHE A 2 -20.72 -2.48 10.24
C PHE A 2 -20.70 -0.97 10.48
N ALA A 3 -19.57 -0.44 10.93
CA ALA A 3 -19.43 0.99 11.15
C ALA A 3 -19.54 1.76 9.83
N ARG A 4 -20.16 2.94 9.84
CA ARG A 4 -20.15 3.89 8.73
C ARG A 4 -19.57 5.20 9.23
N ILE A 5 -18.53 5.68 8.55
CA ILE A 5 -17.91 6.97 8.78
C ILE A 5 -17.98 7.73 7.46
N ALA A 6 -18.57 8.92 7.46
CA ALA A 6 -18.70 9.68 6.24
C ALA A 6 -18.67 11.19 6.50
N GLU A 7 -18.18 11.93 5.50
CA GLU A 7 -18.31 13.39 5.39
C GLU A 7 -17.76 14.12 6.63
N CYS A 8 -16.59 13.69 7.10
CA CYS A 8 -16.01 14.22 8.32
C CYS A 8 -14.48 14.32 8.28
N GLU A 9 -13.97 15.12 9.21
CA GLU A 9 -12.56 15.17 9.54
C GLU A 9 -12.35 14.54 10.93
N ILE A 10 -11.33 13.69 11.04
CA ILE A 10 -10.91 13.07 12.29
C ILE A 10 -9.47 13.53 12.57
N PRO A 11 -9.31 14.65 13.30
CA PRO A 11 -7.99 15.18 13.63
C PRO A 11 -7.37 14.45 14.84
N ASP A 12 -6.03 14.44 14.88
CA ASP A 12 -5.21 14.03 16.03
C ASP A 12 -5.66 12.71 16.69
N VAL A 13 -5.81 11.66 15.88
CA VAL A 13 -6.20 10.34 16.37
C VAL A 13 -5.08 9.74 17.22
N ASP A 14 -5.24 9.76 18.55
CA ASP A 14 -4.33 9.11 19.50
C ASP A 14 -5.06 7.95 20.20
N LEU A 15 -4.82 6.73 19.71
CA LEU A 15 -5.49 5.50 20.14
C LEU A 15 -4.52 4.33 20.02
N ASP A 16 -4.58 3.31 20.90
CA ASP A 16 -3.75 2.10 20.67
C ASP A 16 -4.14 1.38 19.36
N SER A 17 -5.45 1.30 19.08
CA SER A 17 -6.00 0.56 17.96
C SER A 17 -7.26 1.22 17.42
N LEU A 18 -7.35 1.36 16.10
CA LEU A 18 -8.56 1.77 15.37
C LEU A 18 -9.10 0.57 14.57
N THR A 19 -10.27 0.07 14.92
CA THR A 19 -10.88 -1.10 14.25
C THR A 19 -12.06 -0.67 13.39
N LEU A 20 -11.95 -0.93 12.09
CA LEU A 20 -12.93 -0.62 11.04
C LEU A 20 -13.21 -1.85 10.16
N ALA A 21 -13.12 -3.05 10.73
CA ALA A 21 -13.40 -4.30 10.01
C ALA A 21 -14.81 -4.28 9.40
N GLY A 22 -14.90 -4.51 8.09
CA GLY A 22 -16.16 -4.45 7.34
C GLY A 22 -16.79 -3.06 7.21
N ALA A 23 -16.14 -1.99 7.71
CA ALA A 23 -16.71 -0.65 7.74
C ALA A 23 -16.77 -0.01 6.34
N SER A 24 -17.65 0.98 6.20
CA SER A 24 -17.63 1.90 5.07
C SER A 24 -17.11 3.27 5.51
N VAL A 25 -16.06 3.75 4.85
CA VAL A 25 -15.40 5.04 5.10
C VAL A 25 -15.48 5.85 3.81
N ARG A 26 -16.13 7.02 3.83
CA ARG A 26 -16.37 7.81 2.61
C ARG A 26 -16.20 9.30 2.83
N ASP A 27 -15.47 9.97 1.95
CA ASP A 27 -15.30 11.44 2.01
C ASP A 27 -14.78 11.87 3.40
N VAL A 28 -13.72 11.19 3.86
CA VAL A 28 -13.13 11.36 5.19
C VAL A 28 -11.69 11.85 5.08
N LEU A 29 -11.33 12.80 5.93
CA LEU A 29 -9.96 13.18 6.20
C LEU A 29 -9.54 12.66 7.58
N ILE A 30 -8.50 11.84 7.65
CA ILE A 30 -7.88 11.40 8.90
C ILE A 30 -6.50 12.06 8.99
N SER A 31 -6.26 12.83 10.05
CA SER A 31 -5.01 13.57 10.22
C SER A 31 -4.27 13.18 11.49
N GLY A 32 -2.95 13.02 11.40
CA GLY A 32 -2.07 12.87 12.55
C GLY A 32 -2.27 11.58 13.34
N ILE A 33 -2.58 10.46 12.68
CA ILE A 33 -2.85 9.20 13.37
C ILE A 33 -1.60 8.69 14.11
N ARG A 34 -1.71 8.59 15.42
CA ARG A 34 -0.76 7.91 16.32
C ARG A 34 -1.48 6.69 16.87
N ALA A 35 -1.31 5.56 16.18
CA ALA A 35 -1.85 4.30 16.64
C ALA A 35 -0.86 3.16 16.45
N THR A 36 -0.94 2.15 17.31
CA THR A 36 -0.19 0.92 17.07
C THR A 36 -0.78 0.22 15.86
N ARG A 37 -2.11 0.16 15.76
CA ARG A 37 -2.81 -0.61 14.72
C ARG A 37 -4.01 0.13 14.13
N LEU A 38 -4.15 0.08 12.80
CA LEU A 38 -5.40 0.33 12.09
C LEU A 38 -5.84 -1.00 11.45
N ILE A 39 -6.94 -1.56 11.93
CA ILE A 39 -7.45 -2.88 11.52
C ILE A 39 -8.77 -2.72 10.77
N ALA A 40 -8.73 -2.81 9.45
CA ALA A 40 -9.89 -2.64 8.58
C ALA A 40 -9.96 -3.70 7.46
N PRO A 41 -9.88 -5.01 7.77
CA PRO A 41 -10.08 -6.03 6.75
C PRO A 41 -11.51 -5.99 6.20
N ASN A 42 -11.67 -6.34 4.93
CA ASN A 42 -12.94 -6.40 4.20
C ASN A 42 -13.77 -5.11 4.27
N SER A 43 -13.11 -3.96 4.39
CA SER A 43 -13.75 -2.64 4.48
C SER A 43 -13.80 -1.93 3.12
N ALA A 44 -14.63 -0.90 2.99
CA ALA A 44 -14.78 -0.12 1.76
C ALA A 44 -14.44 1.36 2.01
N TRP A 45 -13.45 1.88 1.26
CA TRP A 45 -12.91 3.23 1.40
C TRP A 45 -13.09 3.98 0.09
N ARG A 46 -13.73 5.15 0.13
CA ARG A 46 -13.95 5.99 -1.05
C ARG A 46 -13.64 7.45 -0.77
N THR A 47 -12.79 8.06 -1.58
CA THR A 47 -12.40 9.48 -1.41
C THR A 47 -11.86 9.76 0.01
N VAL A 48 -10.91 8.95 0.48
CA VAL A 48 -10.35 9.08 1.83
C VAL A 48 -8.92 9.59 1.74
N THR A 49 -8.58 10.56 2.58
CA THR A 49 -7.21 11.02 2.75
C THR A 49 -6.72 10.71 4.16
N ILE A 50 -5.54 10.11 4.28
CA ILE A 50 -4.85 9.88 5.55
C ILE A 50 -3.53 10.67 5.53
N ASN A 51 -3.45 11.70 6.38
CA ASN A 51 -2.36 12.67 6.41
C ASN A 51 -1.51 12.53 7.67
N GLY A 52 -0.30 12.04 7.50
CA GLY A 52 0.71 11.94 8.54
C GLY A 52 0.35 10.93 9.61
N GLY A 53 1.36 10.34 10.21
CA GLY A 53 1.16 9.43 11.32
C GLY A 53 2.15 8.29 11.37
N ARG A 54 2.02 7.49 12.41
CA ARG A 54 2.76 6.25 12.59
C ARG A 54 1.80 5.13 12.91
N LEU A 55 1.98 4.01 12.20
CA LEU A 55 1.32 2.74 12.45
C LEU A 55 2.37 1.64 12.55
N ALA A 56 2.29 0.79 13.56
CA ALA A 56 3.04 -0.47 13.52
C ALA A 56 2.37 -1.42 12.51
N THR A 57 1.04 -1.43 12.46
CA THR A 57 0.27 -2.25 11.52
C THR A 57 -0.87 -1.48 10.86
N LEU A 58 -0.91 -1.53 9.54
CA LEU A 58 -2.07 -1.17 8.72
C LEU A 58 -2.60 -2.47 8.08
N GLU A 59 -3.80 -2.89 8.47
CA GLU A 59 -4.42 -4.12 7.99
C GLU A 59 -5.65 -3.79 7.14
N LEU A 60 -5.54 -4.01 5.83
CA LEU A 60 -6.53 -3.75 4.79
C LEU A 60 -6.76 -4.98 3.90
N SER A 61 -6.50 -6.19 4.40
CA SER A 61 -6.75 -7.41 3.64
C SER A 61 -8.21 -7.51 3.18
N GLY A 62 -8.40 -7.85 1.91
CA GLY A 62 -9.70 -7.92 1.27
C GLY A 62 -10.45 -6.58 1.19
N ALA A 63 -9.83 -5.45 1.51
CA ALA A 63 -10.49 -4.15 1.45
C ALA A 63 -10.68 -3.67 -0.01
N GLU A 64 -11.67 -2.81 -0.21
CA GLU A 64 -11.90 -2.06 -1.44
C GLU A 64 -11.52 -0.60 -1.24
N LEU A 65 -10.56 -0.10 -2.03
CA LEU A 65 -10.10 1.29 -1.98
C LEU A 65 -10.34 1.96 -3.33
N ASP A 66 -11.03 3.09 -3.33
CA ASP A 66 -11.32 3.90 -4.53
C ASP A 66 -11.05 5.38 -4.26
N GLY A 67 -10.05 5.97 -4.92
CA GLY A 67 -9.71 7.38 -4.72
C GLY A 67 -9.13 7.67 -3.34
N VAL A 68 -8.29 6.78 -2.81
CA VAL A 68 -7.68 6.91 -1.48
C VAL A 68 -6.26 7.47 -1.58
N GLU A 69 -5.90 8.34 -0.66
CA GLU A 69 -4.56 8.92 -0.60
C GLU A 69 -3.95 8.79 0.80
N PHE A 70 -2.73 8.27 0.86
CA PHE A 70 -1.91 8.22 2.06
C PHE A 70 -0.74 9.19 1.90
N ARG A 71 -0.57 10.13 2.84
CA ARG A 71 0.51 11.12 2.81
C ARG A 71 1.36 11.08 4.06
N GLY A 72 2.68 11.09 3.93
CA GLY A 72 3.60 11.26 5.05
C GLY A 72 3.49 10.18 6.14
N MET A 73 3.02 8.99 5.78
CA MET A 73 2.79 7.90 6.74
C MET A 73 4.08 7.12 6.98
N ARG A 74 4.33 6.74 8.24
CA ARG A 74 5.33 5.71 8.58
C ARG A 74 4.61 4.45 9.05
N ILE A 75 4.72 3.37 8.30
CA ILE A 75 4.01 2.13 8.54
C ILE A 75 5.02 0.99 8.64
N ASP A 76 5.15 0.34 9.79
CA ASP A 76 6.13 -0.74 9.95
C ASP A 76 5.68 -2.00 9.16
N TYR A 77 4.38 -2.32 9.14
CA TYR A 77 3.77 -3.40 8.36
C TYR A 77 2.43 -2.97 7.73
N ALA A 78 2.33 -2.99 6.40
CA ALA A 78 1.11 -2.70 5.66
C ALA A 78 0.63 -3.94 4.90
N ASN A 79 -0.54 -4.47 5.26
CA ASN A 79 -1.16 -5.60 4.59
C ASN A 79 -2.35 -5.15 3.74
N LEU A 80 -2.22 -5.33 2.42
CA LEU A 80 -3.28 -5.11 1.44
C LEU A 80 -3.56 -6.41 0.65
N SER A 81 -3.27 -7.57 1.24
CA SER A 81 -3.50 -8.87 0.59
C SER A 81 -4.95 -9.04 0.15
N MET A 82 -5.17 -9.60 -1.04
CA MET A 82 -6.49 -9.83 -1.65
C MET A 82 -7.37 -8.56 -1.79
N SER A 83 -6.82 -7.36 -1.62
CA SER A 83 -7.57 -6.11 -1.75
C SER A 83 -7.82 -5.75 -3.22
N THR A 84 -8.83 -4.91 -3.45
CA THR A 84 -9.06 -4.24 -4.74
C THR A 84 -8.79 -2.75 -4.56
N VAL A 85 -7.79 -2.22 -5.27
CA VAL A 85 -7.27 -0.86 -5.07
C VAL A 85 -7.32 -0.11 -6.40
N THR A 86 -8.10 0.95 -6.45
CA THR A 86 -8.32 1.76 -7.65
C THR A 86 -8.07 3.23 -7.35
N ASP A 87 -7.31 3.92 -8.20
CA ASP A 87 -7.04 5.36 -8.06
C ASP A 87 -6.42 5.74 -6.71
N VAL A 88 -5.40 4.99 -6.27
CA VAL A 88 -4.75 5.20 -4.98
C VAL A 88 -3.36 5.81 -5.12
N ARG A 89 -3.08 6.78 -4.24
CA ARG A 89 -1.80 7.49 -4.19
C ARG A 89 -1.13 7.31 -2.82
N PHE A 90 0.14 6.96 -2.84
CA PHE A 90 1.02 7.03 -1.67
C PHE A 90 2.04 8.14 -1.91
N VAL A 91 2.10 9.12 -1.01
CA VAL A 91 2.98 10.30 -1.12
C VAL A 91 3.82 10.43 0.14
N ASP A 92 5.14 10.46 0.00
CA ASP A 92 6.10 10.59 1.11
C ASP A 92 5.93 9.54 2.22
N CYS A 93 5.47 8.34 1.86
CA CYS A 93 5.26 7.25 2.81
C CYS A 93 6.51 6.37 2.99
N ARG A 94 6.67 5.78 4.17
CA ARG A 94 7.71 4.78 4.45
C ARG A 94 7.07 3.51 4.99
N PHE A 95 7.42 2.38 4.37
CA PHE A 95 6.99 1.05 4.75
C PHE A 95 8.19 0.24 5.26
N GLY A 96 8.02 -0.51 6.34
CA GLY A 96 8.90 -1.65 6.61
C GLY A 96 8.58 -2.74 5.59
N SER A 97 7.44 -3.41 5.77
CA SER A 97 6.86 -4.31 4.76
C SER A 97 5.61 -3.71 4.11
N LEU A 98 5.49 -3.89 2.80
CA LEU A 98 4.29 -3.65 2.02
C LEU A 98 3.83 -4.95 1.37
N ASP A 99 2.81 -5.58 1.97
CA ASP A 99 2.28 -6.85 1.53
C ASP A 99 1.11 -6.63 0.56
N LEU A 100 1.33 -7.02 -0.70
CA LEU A 100 0.35 -7.03 -1.77
C LEU A 100 -0.02 -8.44 -2.32
N PRO A 101 0.07 -9.56 -1.56
CA PRO A 101 -0.31 -10.86 -2.10
C PRO A 101 -1.71 -10.89 -2.69
N GLU A 102 -1.84 -11.34 -3.93
CA GLU A 102 -3.12 -11.51 -4.66
C GLU A 102 -3.96 -10.22 -4.82
N ALA A 103 -3.40 -9.05 -4.47
CA ALA A 103 -4.08 -7.77 -4.62
C ALA A 103 -4.31 -7.43 -6.11
N ALA A 104 -5.39 -6.71 -6.39
CA ALA A 104 -5.71 -6.16 -7.70
C ALA A 104 -5.56 -4.63 -7.68
N LEU A 105 -4.51 -4.12 -8.31
CA LEU A 105 -4.19 -2.68 -8.33
C LEU A 105 -4.48 -2.08 -9.71
N THR A 106 -5.25 -0.99 -9.74
CA THR A 106 -5.53 -0.23 -10.96
C THR A 106 -5.25 1.25 -10.72
N ARG A 107 -4.37 1.86 -11.54
CA ARG A 107 -4.00 3.28 -11.43
C ARG A 107 -3.51 3.63 -10.02
N VAL A 108 -2.47 2.92 -9.57
CA VAL A 108 -1.84 3.14 -8.27
C VAL A 108 -0.46 3.77 -8.47
N THR A 109 -0.15 4.81 -7.71
CA THR A 109 1.12 5.55 -7.84
C THR A 109 1.81 5.78 -6.51
N PHE A 110 3.13 5.75 -6.53
CA PHE A 110 3.99 6.12 -5.41
C PHE A 110 4.81 7.37 -5.76
N GLU A 111 4.92 8.32 -4.82
CA GLU A 111 5.68 9.56 -4.95
C GLU A 111 6.52 9.77 -3.69
N GLY A 112 7.85 9.76 -3.79
CA GLY A 112 8.74 9.96 -2.63
C GLY A 112 8.70 8.84 -1.58
N CYS A 113 8.22 7.64 -1.96
CA CYS A 113 8.00 6.53 -1.04
C CYS A 113 9.21 5.60 -0.92
N HIS A 114 9.31 4.92 0.23
CA HIS A 114 10.33 3.90 0.49
C HIS A 114 9.69 2.64 1.09
N ALA A 115 10.22 1.47 0.78
CA ALA A 115 9.85 0.19 1.40
C ALA A 115 11.07 -0.71 1.62
N ASP A 116 11.18 -1.39 2.77
CA ASP A 116 12.26 -2.37 2.95
C ASP A 116 11.94 -3.66 2.17
N GLU A 117 10.69 -4.11 2.22
CA GLU A 117 10.22 -5.28 1.48
C GLU A 117 8.86 -4.99 0.82
N VAL A 118 8.70 -5.45 -0.41
CA VAL A 118 7.42 -5.46 -1.13
C VAL A 118 7.10 -6.89 -1.56
N ASP A 119 6.04 -7.44 -0.98
CA ASP A 119 5.55 -8.76 -1.36
C ASP A 119 4.53 -8.64 -2.50
N SER A 120 5.00 -8.88 -3.72
CA SER A 120 4.21 -8.85 -4.95
C SER A 120 3.70 -10.23 -5.40
N ARG A 121 3.67 -11.25 -4.53
CA ARG A 121 3.21 -12.59 -4.91
C ARG A 121 1.77 -12.60 -5.43
N GLY A 122 1.56 -13.03 -6.67
CA GLY A 122 0.21 -13.08 -7.25
C GLY A 122 -0.44 -11.70 -7.48
N LEU A 123 0.32 -10.62 -7.32
CA LEU A 123 -0.13 -9.26 -7.62
C LEU A 123 -0.63 -9.17 -9.06
N ARG A 124 -1.81 -8.58 -9.24
CA ARG A 124 -2.36 -8.22 -10.54
C ARG A 124 -2.40 -6.71 -10.63
N SER A 125 -1.81 -6.13 -11.67
CA SER A 125 -1.76 -4.68 -11.79
C SER A 125 -2.04 -4.17 -13.20
N GLN A 126 -2.70 -3.01 -13.26
CA GLN A 126 -2.88 -2.22 -14.47
C GLN A 126 -2.55 -0.76 -14.16
N HIS A 127 -1.58 -0.17 -14.88
CA HIS A 127 -1.11 1.20 -14.62
C HIS A 127 -0.56 1.38 -13.19
N LEU A 128 0.21 0.41 -12.69
CA LEU A 128 0.96 0.54 -11.45
C LEU A 128 2.26 1.30 -11.71
N ASP A 129 2.42 2.47 -11.10
CA ASP A 129 3.60 3.31 -11.24
C ASP A 129 4.47 3.24 -9.98
N LEU A 130 5.60 2.52 -10.09
CA LEU A 130 6.56 2.32 -9.01
C LEU A 130 7.73 3.29 -9.09
N ARG A 131 7.77 4.23 -10.05
CA ARG A 131 8.93 5.11 -10.26
C ARG A 131 9.30 5.95 -9.03
N GLY A 132 8.32 6.27 -8.19
CA GLY A 132 8.52 6.98 -6.93
C GLY A 132 8.57 6.08 -5.68
N LEU A 133 8.74 4.77 -5.83
CA LEU A 133 8.95 3.82 -4.74
C LEU A 133 10.38 3.27 -4.75
N GLU A 134 11.20 3.66 -3.77
CA GLU A 134 12.48 3.02 -3.52
C GLU A 134 12.28 1.79 -2.62
N ALA A 135 12.22 0.59 -3.22
CA ALA A 135 12.10 -0.68 -2.50
C ALA A 135 13.48 -1.35 -2.36
N LEU A 136 13.84 -1.86 -1.17
CA LEU A 136 15.10 -2.62 -1.05
C LEU A 136 14.99 -4.01 -1.68
N SER A 137 13.81 -4.64 -1.59
CA SER A 137 13.57 -5.95 -2.17
C SER A 137 12.12 -6.17 -2.61
N PHE A 138 11.95 -7.07 -3.58
CA PHE A 138 10.66 -7.59 -4.00
C PHE A 138 10.65 -9.11 -3.80
N THR A 139 9.72 -9.63 -3.00
CA THR A 139 9.65 -11.06 -2.67
C THR A 139 9.33 -11.91 -3.91
N SER A 140 8.58 -11.37 -4.88
CA SER A 140 8.27 -12.02 -6.15
C SER A 140 8.27 -11.04 -7.33
N PRO A 141 9.44 -10.78 -7.96
CA PRO A 141 9.55 -9.82 -9.05
C PRO A 141 8.68 -10.14 -10.27
N ALA A 142 8.29 -11.41 -10.45
CA ALA A 142 7.34 -11.82 -11.50
C ALA A 142 5.97 -11.14 -11.36
N GLY A 143 5.55 -10.79 -10.13
CA GLY A 143 4.32 -10.07 -9.86
C GLY A 143 4.33 -8.60 -10.29
N LEU A 144 5.49 -8.07 -10.72
CA LEU A 144 5.62 -6.69 -11.21
C LEU A 144 5.25 -6.54 -12.68
N SER A 145 4.74 -7.59 -13.33
CA SER A 145 4.28 -7.51 -14.72
C SER A 145 3.28 -6.37 -14.92
N GLY A 146 3.57 -5.49 -15.88
CA GLY A 146 2.74 -4.31 -16.19
C GLY A 146 3.03 -3.08 -15.32
N ALA A 147 3.91 -3.19 -14.32
CA ALA A 147 4.35 -2.06 -13.52
C ALA A 147 5.37 -1.19 -14.30
N THR A 148 5.38 0.10 -13.99
CA THR A 148 6.36 1.05 -14.52
C THR A 148 7.48 1.26 -13.50
N LEU A 149 8.72 0.99 -13.89
CA LEU A 149 9.92 1.27 -13.11
C LEU A 149 10.86 2.21 -13.89
N THR A 150 11.75 2.88 -13.19
CA THR A 150 12.87 3.62 -13.78
C THR A 150 14.00 2.65 -14.18
N THR A 151 14.88 3.08 -15.08
CA THR A 151 16.10 2.32 -15.45
C THR A 151 16.94 1.98 -14.22
N ARG A 152 17.13 2.93 -13.30
CA ARG A 152 17.90 2.73 -12.07
C ARG A 152 17.34 1.59 -11.22
N GLN A 153 16.02 1.53 -11.05
CA GLN A 153 15.38 0.45 -10.29
C GLN A 153 15.58 -0.90 -10.97
N VAL A 154 15.48 -0.95 -12.31
CA VAL A 154 15.76 -2.18 -13.06
C VAL A 154 17.21 -2.63 -12.88
N GLU A 155 18.17 -1.70 -12.87
CA GLU A 155 19.58 -2.00 -12.62
C GLU A 155 19.80 -2.53 -11.19
N GLN A 156 19.20 -1.88 -10.18
CA GLN A 156 19.29 -2.27 -8.76
C GLN A 156 18.69 -3.65 -8.49
N HIS A 157 17.64 -4.03 -9.22
CA HIS A 157 16.97 -5.32 -9.07
C HIS A 157 17.23 -6.27 -10.24
N SER A 158 18.33 -6.07 -10.98
CA SER A 158 18.63 -6.79 -12.22
C SER A 158 18.66 -8.32 -12.03
N THR A 159 19.35 -8.82 -11.01
CA THR A 159 19.41 -10.25 -10.69
C THR A 159 18.04 -10.85 -10.37
N PRO A 160 17.28 -10.36 -9.37
CA PRO A 160 15.97 -10.93 -9.06
C PRO A 160 14.97 -10.80 -10.22
N LEU A 161 15.03 -9.74 -11.03
CA LEU A 161 14.22 -9.60 -12.25
C LEU A 161 14.60 -10.63 -13.31
N ALA A 162 15.89 -10.85 -13.56
CA ALA A 162 16.35 -11.87 -14.51
C ALA A 162 15.93 -13.28 -14.08
N MET A 163 16.06 -13.60 -12.79
CA MET A 163 15.60 -14.87 -12.23
C MET A 163 14.09 -15.07 -12.38
N ALA A 164 13.29 -14.01 -12.20
CA ALA A 164 11.84 -14.06 -12.42
C ALA A 164 11.47 -14.35 -13.89
N LEU A 165 12.35 -14.06 -14.84
CA LEU A 165 12.22 -14.43 -16.25
C LEU A 165 12.75 -15.85 -16.56
N GLY A 166 13.21 -16.59 -15.55
CA GLY A 166 13.79 -17.92 -15.71
C GLY A 166 15.26 -17.91 -16.16
N ILE A 167 15.93 -16.76 -16.12
CA ILE A 167 17.36 -16.64 -16.46
C ILE A 167 18.19 -17.06 -15.25
N ARG A 168 19.16 -17.96 -15.47
CA ARG A 168 20.13 -18.35 -14.46
C ARG A 168 21.26 -17.32 -14.40
N VAL A 169 21.39 -16.64 -13.27
CA VAL A 169 22.50 -15.73 -12.96
C VAL A 169 23.52 -16.47 -12.09
N LEU A 170 24.79 -16.39 -12.42
CA LEU A 170 25.90 -17.00 -11.67
C LEU A 170 26.72 -15.87 -11.02
N GLU A 171 27.24 -16.13 -9.82
CA GLU A 171 28.20 -15.27 -9.11
C GLU A 171 29.62 -15.39 -9.66
#